data_AF-A0A7S3ZJH8-F1
#
_entry.id   AF-A0A7S3ZJH8-F1
#
_cell.length_a   1.000
_cell.length_b   1.000
_cell.length_c   1.000
_cell.angle_alpha   90.00
_cell.angle_beta   90.00
_cell.angle_gamma   90.00
#
_symmetry.space_group_name_H-M   'P 1'
#
loop_
_entity.id
_entity.type
_entity.pdbx_description
1 polymer ?
#
loop_
_entity_poly.entity_id
_entity_poly.type
_entity_poly.pdbx_seq_one_letter_code
_entity_poly.pdbx_strand_id
1 'polypeptide(L)'
;GCPSRAASSRTQRESPEFLVHSRPARGTRSSTCCPAHLSSYSQKGLTPVPGVAATSVPRTTMWLSRCAGASLAADKGEGNVLVVWDFDWSLVNENSDTFVLRELAPALTDEMKQLQAERPAIFGKGKWTALMDHLLTKLGEEHMVSRRQIEHCLEGIPVFVEVVQVVRELAGRGCEQRILSDANSVFIDEVLRAACLQRHFSAVATNLGEWEPYAREDHDDHETHNDDILRVAPYQPRDRPHGCPRCPENLCKGAVLDQWRAELRPRRVVYVGDGSGDFCPCLRLRASDTVCARSGFPLAKKLEAMKDDAKVLDARVAYWEDGAELARALRAAAN
;
A
#
# COMPACT_ATOMS: atom_id res chain seq x y z
N GLY A 1 -5.36 34.73 71.50
CA GLY A 1 -5.56 34.74 70.04
C GLY A 1 -6.72 33.83 69.71
N CYS A 2 -7.79 34.41 69.21
CA CYS A 2 -8.98 33.75 68.65
C CYS A 2 -8.86 33.85 67.10
N PRO A 3 -9.81 33.34 66.29
CA PRO A 3 -10.12 31.94 65.97
C PRO A 3 -10.13 31.70 64.43
N SER A 4 -10.52 30.51 63.96
CA SER A 4 -11.74 30.32 63.15
C SER A 4 -11.70 29.15 62.16
N ARG A 5 -12.83 28.43 62.16
CA ARG A 5 -13.34 27.49 61.16
C ARG A 5 -13.62 28.24 59.86
N ALA A 6 -13.48 27.55 58.72
CA ALA A 6 -14.11 27.95 57.46
C ALA A 6 -15.02 26.84 56.94
N ALA A 7 -16.19 27.28 56.49
CA ALA A 7 -17.39 26.52 56.24
C ALA A 7 -17.51 26.08 54.77
N SER A 8 -18.43 25.13 54.56
CA SER A 8 -18.96 24.77 53.25
C SER A 8 -19.69 25.94 52.61
N SER A 9 -19.52 26.12 51.30
CA SER A 9 -20.50 26.82 50.47
C SER A 9 -20.78 26.03 49.20
N ARG A 10 -22.07 25.74 49.05
CA ARG A 10 -22.74 25.11 47.92
C ARG A 10 -23.21 26.26 47.04
N THR A 11 -22.76 26.33 45.78
CA THR A 11 -23.40 27.18 44.77
C THR A 11 -23.48 26.38 43.47
N GLN A 12 -24.71 25.97 43.18
CA GLN A 12 -25.16 25.55 41.86
C GLN A 12 -24.90 26.70 40.87
N ARG A 13 -24.36 26.39 39.69
CA ARG A 13 -24.60 27.17 38.48
C ARG A 13 -24.92 26.24 37.33
N GLU A 14 -26.00 26.62 36.69
CA GLU A 14 -26.77 25.91 35.68
C GLU A 14 -26.06 25.89 34.33
N SER A 15 -26.24 24.78 33.63
CA SER A 15 -25.93 24.59 32.22
C SER A 15 -26.90 25.39 31.35
N PRO A 16 -26.45 26.05 30.25
CA PRO A 16 -27.38 26.58 29.27
C PRO A 16 -27.77 25.49 28.26
N GLU A 17 -29.03 25.09 28.32
CA GLU A 17 -29.75 24.37 27.27
C GLU A 17 -29.83 25.24 26.01
N PHE A 18 -29.34 24.74 24.88
CA PHE A 18 -29.67 25.29 23.57
C PHE A 18 -30.89 24.56 23.01
N LEU A 19 -32.01 25.29 23.03
CA LEU A 19 -33.30 24.92 22.47
C LEU A 19 -33.22 24.93 20.94
N VAL A 20 -33.44 23.77 20.29
CA VAL A 20 -33.75 23.70 18.85
C VAL A 20 -35.20 23.22 18.71
N HIS A 21 -36.04 24.06 18.11
CA HIS A 21 -37.38 23.71 17.65
C HIS A 21 -37.46 23.96 16.15
N SER A 22 -37.65 22.91 15.34
CA SER A 22 -38.64 22.92 14.23
C SER A 22 -38.91 21.51 13.72
N ARG A 23 -40.19 21.25 13.46
CA ARG A 23 -40.83 20.00 13.03
C ARG A 23 -40.68 19.72 11.51
N PRO A 24 -41.13 18.54 11.00
CA PRO A 24 -40.54 17.88 9.83
C PRO A 24 -41.21 18.24 8.50
N ALA A 25 -40.45 18.09 7.41
CA ALA A 25 -40.98 18.06 6.04
C ALA A 25 -40.71 16.71 5.39
N ARG A 26 -41.79 16.12 4.86
CA ARG A 26 -41.81 14.93 3.99
C ARG A 26 -41.13 15.25 2.66
N GLY A 27 -40.39 14.30 2.10
CA GLY A 27 -39.82 14.43 0.76
C GLY A 27 -39.09 13.18 0.32
N THR A 28 -39.85 12.22 -0.23
CA THR A 28 -39.39 11.04 -0.94
C THR A 28 -38.42 11.37 -2.07
N ARG A 29 -37.30 10.63 -2.19
CA ARG A 29 -36.76 10.12 -3.46
C ARG A 29 -35.71 9.05 -3.17
N SER A 30 -36.12 7.82 -3.41
CA SER A 30 -35.29 6.64 -3.57
C SER A 30 -34.35 6.83 -4.76
N SER A 31 -33.05 6.61 -4.55
CA SER A 31 -32.13 6.28 -5.64
C SER A 31 -31.58 4.89 -5.35
N THR A 32 -31.98 3.98 -6.22
CA THR A 32 -31.83 2.54 -6.17
C THR A 32 -30.38 2.09 -6.33
N CYS A 33 -29.99 1.14 -5.48
CA CYS A 33 -28.81 0.30 -5.60
C CYS A 33 -28.81 -0.49 -6.92
N CYS A 34 -27.62 -0.71 -7.49
CA CYS A 34 -27.42 -1.65 -8.60
C CYS A 34 -27.75 -3.09 -8.14
N PRO A 35 -28.55 -3.86 -8.90
CA PRO A 35 -28.77 -5.27 -8.59
C PRO A 35 -27.62 -6.13 -9.08
N ALA A 36 -27.11 -7.00 -8.21
CA ALA A 36 -26.24 -8.11 -8.55
C ALA A 36 -27.04 -9.14 -9.36
N HIS A 37 -26.61 -9.42 -10.59
CA HIS A 37 -27.14 -10.52 -11.39
C HIS A 37 -26.24 -11.75 -11.24
N LEU A 38 -26.74 -12.74 -10.51
CA LEU A 38 -26.29 -14.13 -10.58
C LEU A 38 -26.65 -14.70 -11.95
N SER A 39 -25.67 -15.27 -12.66
CA SER A 39 -25.93 -16.21 -13.75
C SER A 39 -24.94 -17.35 -13.68
N SER A 40 -25.43 -18.50 -13.24
CA SER A 40 -24.82 -19.81 -13.39
C SER A 40 -24.64 -20.15 -14.87
N TYR A 41 -23.46 -20.62 -15.28
CA TYR A 41 -23.30 -21.39 -16.51
C TYR A 41 -22.43 -22.62 -16.29
N SER A 42 -23.05 -23.77 -16.54
CA SER A 42 -22.45 -25.09 -16.63
C SER A 42 -21.55 -25.19 -17.86
N GLN A 43 -20.33 -25.71 -17.71
CA GLN A 43 -19.55 -26.22 -18.84
C GLN A 43 -19.39 -27.73 -18.72
N LYS A 44 -20.00 -28.43 -19.68
CA LYS A 44 -19.73 -29.84 -19.98
C LYS A 44 -18.44 -29.94 -20.79
N GLY A 45 -17.52 -30.75 -20.27
CA GLY A 45 -16.75 -31.79 -20.96
C GLY A 45 -15.92 -31.43 -22.20
N LEU A 46 -14.60 -31.67 -22.10
CA LEU A 46 -13.81 -32.38 -23.12
C LEU A 46 -12.44 -32.78 -22.51
N THR A 47 -12.10 -34.06 -22.61
CA THR A 47 -10.75 -34.64 -22.51
C THR A 47 -10.61 -35.69 -23.63
N PRO A 48 -9.43 -36.25 -23.93
CA PRO A 48 -8.05 -35.72 -23.92
C PRO A 48 -7.25 -36.12 -25.20
N VAL A 49 -6.01 -35.62 -25.39
CA VAL A 49 -4.92 -36.36 -26.07
C VAL A 49 -3.55 -35.96 -25.47
N PRO A 50 -2.57 -36.88 -25.26
CA PRO A 50 -1.42 -36.65 -24.39
C PRO A 50 -0.10 -36.30 -25.10
N GLY A 51 0.77 -35.63 -24.34
CA GLY A 51 2.24 -35.76 -24.45
C GLY A 51 2.97 -34.68 -25.24
N VAL A 52 3.53 -33.69 -24.54
CA VAL A 52 4.97 -33.31 -24.56
C VAL A 52 5.23 -32.52 -23.26
N ALA A 53 6.24 -32.93 -22.48
CA ALA A 53 6.68 -32.22 -21.29
C ALA A 53 7.34 -30.88 -21.67
N ALA A 54 6.78 -29.78 -21.19
CA ALA A 54 7.41 -28.46 -21.23
C ALA A 54 7.36 -27.86 -19.82
N THR A 55 8.53 -27.59 -19.27
CA THR A 55 8.76 -26.97 -17.96
C THR A 55 8.12 -25.58 -17.92
N SER A 56 7.07 -25.42 -17.11
CA SER A 56 6.37 -24.15 -16.92
C SER A 56 7.09 -23.26 -15.90
N VAL A 57 7.54 -22.10 -16.36
CA VAL A 57 7.87 -20.93 -15.53
C VAL A 57 6.58 -20.47 -14.83
N PRO A 58 6.57 -20.11 -13.52
CA PRO A 58 5.34 -19.67 -12.88
C PRO A 58 4.88 -18.34 -13.50
N ARG A 59 3.63 -18.35 -13.96
CA ARG A 59 2.92 -17.18 -14.48
C ARG A 59 2.78 -16.16 -13.35
N THR A 60 3.38 -14.98 -13.55
CA THR A 60 2.99 -13.75 -12.87
C THR A 60 1.48 -13.58 -12.98
N THR A 61 0.83 -13.27 -11.87
CA THR A 61 -0.61 -13.02 -11.78
C THR A 61 -0.96 -11.87 -12.71
N MET A 62 -1.49 -12.22 -13.89
CA MET A 62 -1.93 -11.25 -14.89
C MET A 62 -3.27 -10.69 -14.42
N TRP A 63 -3.27 -9.43 -13.99
CA TRP A 63 -4.46 -8.67 -13.61
C TRP A 63 -5.42 -8.60 -14.81
N LEU A 64 -6.45 -9.43 -14.83
CA LEU A 64 -7.57 -9.32 -15.77
C LEU A 64 -8.79 -8.80 -15.01
N SER A 65 -8.84 -7.49 -14.78
CA SER A 65 -10.09 -6.82 -14.41
C SER A 65 -11.04 -6.80 -15.61
N ARG A 66 -12.15 -7.54 -15.51
CA ARG A 66 -13.31 -7.37 -16.38
C ARG A 66 -14.07 -6.11 -15.99
N CYS A 67 -13.63 -4.98 -16.52
CA CYS A 67 -14.49 -3.81 -16.72
C CYS A 67 -14.62 -3.61 -18.23
N ALA A 68 -15.74 -4.04 -18.80
CA ALA A 68 -16.07 -3.76 -20.20
C ALA A 68 -16.39 -2.27 -20.32
N GLY A 69 -15.38 -1.49 -20.72
CA GLY A 69 -15.48 -0.09 -21.08
C GLY A 69 -14.29 0.24 -21.98
N ALA A 70 -14.54 0.31 -23.29
CA ALA A 70 -13.67 0.72 -24.38
C ALA A 70 -12.15 0.74 -24.10
N SER A 71 -11.45 -0.28 -24.60
CA SER A 71 -10.01 -0.22 -24.83
C SER A 71 -9.70 0.94 -25.77
N LEU A 72 -9.16 2.02 -25.22
CA LEU A 72 -8.33 2.93 -25.98
C LEU A 72 -6.89 2.41 -25.86
N ALA A 73 -6.55 1.46 -26.72
CA ALA A 73 -5.16 1.28 -27.10
C ALA A 73 -4.73 2.54 -27.87
N ALA A 74 -4.43 3.60 -27.12
CA ALA A 74 -3.72 4.74 -27.66
C ALA A 74 -2.30 4.26 -27.98
N ASP A 75 -1.89 4.47 -29.22
CA ASP A 75 -0.52 4.38 -29.68
C ASP A 75 0.38 5.15 -28.70
N LYS A 76 1.06 4.45 -27.79
CA LYS A 76 1.93 5.07 -26.77
C LYS A 76 3.22 5.45 -27.47
N GLY A 77 3.18 6.59 -28.18
CA GLY A 77 4.32 7.19 -28.85
C GLY A 77 5.51 7.37 -27.89
N GLU A 78 6.71 7.31 -28.44
CA GLU A 78 7.95 7.64 -27.74
C GLU A 78 7.84 9.05 -27.12
N GLY A 79 7.62 9.13 -25.81
CA GLY A 79 7.36 10.41 -25.14
C GLY A 79 6.95 10.39 -23.67
N ASN A 80 6.60 9.25 -23.08
CA ASN A 80 5.98 9.25 -21.75
C ASN A 80 6.96 9.27 -20.57
N VAL A 81 6.53 9.97 -19.51
CA VAL A 81 7.11 9.92 -18.16
C VAL A 81 6.56 8.70 -17.44
N LEU A 82 7.43 7.92 -16.81
CA LEU A 82 7.07 6.87 -15.87
C LEU A 82 7.22 7.39 -14.44
N VAL A 83 6.15 7.40 -13.67
CA VAL A 83 6.17 7.70 -12.23
C VAL A 83 6.10 6.39 -11.46
N VAL A 84 7.14 6.11 -10.68
CA VAL A 84 7.23 4.93 -9.82
C VAL A 84 7.02 5.36 -8.39
N TRP A 85 6.07 4.73 -7.73
CA TRP A 85 5.67 5.07 -6.37
C TRP A 85 6.06 3.95 -5.42
N ASP A 86 6.85 4.26 -4.41
CA ASP A 86 6.73 3.50 -3.16
C ASP A 86 5.35 3.78 -2.52
N PHE A 87 4.89 2.85 -1.69
CA PHE A 87 3.58 2.90 -1.08
C PHE A 87 3.63 3.51 0.32
N ASP A 88 4.13 2.75 1.30
CA ASP A 88 4.24 3.18 2.69
C ASP A 88 5.10 4.43 2.81
N TRP A 89 4.68 5.36 3.68
CA TRP A 89 5.29 6.68 3.88
C TRP A 89 5.53 7.52 2.61
N SER A 90 4.96 7.13 1.47
CA SER A 90 5.16 7.77 0.17
C SER A 90 3.81 8.07 -0.51
N LEU A 91 3.15 7.07 -1.09
CA LEU A 91 1.79 7.22 -1.62
C LEU A 91 0.77 7.39 -0.49
N VAL A 92 0.94 6.63 0.60
CA VAL A 92 0.19 6.79 1.86
C VAL A 92 1.09 7.46 2.90
N ASN A 93 0.50 8.16 3.87
CA ASN A 93 1.24 8.89 4.89
C ASN A 93 1.45 8.06 6.18
N GLU A 94 1.70 6.76 6.04
CA GLU A 94 1.91 5.83 7.15
C GLU A 94 2.60 4.55 6.67
N ASN A 95 3.09 3.70 7.57
CA ASN A 95 3.40 2.31 7.24
C ASN A 95 2.18 1.41 7.45
N SER A 96 1.68 0.82 6.36
CA SER A 96 0.43 0.05 6.34
C SER A 96 0.44 -1.16 7.28
N ASP A 97 1.55 -1.89 7.38
CA ASP A 97 1.69 -3.03 8.29
C ASP A 97 1.50 -2.61 9.77
N THR A 98 2.30 -1.64 10.22
CA THR A 98 2.23 -1.16 11.61
C THR A 98 0.96 -0.38 11.91
N PHE A 99 0.33 0.24 10.91
CA PHE A 99 -0.99 0.86 11.04
C PHE A 99 -2.05 -0.19 11.38
N VAL A 100 -2.16 -1.26 10.58
CA VAL A 100 -3.15 -2.33 10.81
C VAL A 100 -2.94 -2.98 12.17
N LEU A 101 -1.70 -3.33 12.53
CA LEU A 101 -1.41 -3.92 13.84
C LEU A 101 -1.77 -2.97 14.99
N ARG A 102 -1.41 -1.69 14.88
CA ARG A 102 -1.68 -0.70 15.92
C ARG A 102 -3.18 -0.45 16.11
N GLU A 103 -3.95 -0.35 15.04
CA GLU A 103 -5.39 -0.04 15.11
C GLU A 103 -6.22 -1.24 15.57
N LEU A 104 -5.85 -2.46 15.15
CA LEU A 104 -6.69 -3.65 15.36
C LEU A 104 -6.21 -4.54 16.51
N ALA A 105 -4.90 -4.57 16.79
CA ALA A 105 -4.33 -5.36 17.88
C ALA A 105 -3.03 -4.73 18.43
N PRO A 106 -3.12 -3.62 19.19
CA PRO A 106 -1.95 -2.89 19.70
C PRO A 106 -0.91 -3.78 20.41
N ALA A 107 -1.35 -4.85 21.09
CA ALA A 107 -0.48 -5.82 21.75
C ALA A 107 0.54 -6.48 20.79
N LEU A 108 0.16 -6.72 19.53
CA LEU A 108 1.05 -7.28 18.52
C LEU A 108 2.18 -6.30 18.12
N THR A 109 2.02 -5.00 18.37
CA THR A 109 3.09 -4.01 18.14
C THR A 109 4.24 -4.18 19.13
N ASP A 110 3.94 -4.58 20.36
CA ASP A 110 4.97 -4.87 21.37
C ASP A 110 5.57 -6.25 21.16
N GLU A 111 4.74 -7.24 20.80
CA GLU A 111 5.22 -8.56 20.42
C GLU A 111 6.15 -8.51 19.19
N MET A 112 5.86 -7.67 18.19
CA MET A 112 6.74 -7.42 17.06
C MET A 112 8.18 -7.08 17.52
N LYS A 113 8.32 -6.15 18.47
CA LYS A 113 9.62 -5.74 19.01
C LYS A 113 10.28 -6.88 19.79
N GLN A 114 9.50 -7.61 20.57
CA GLN A 114 9.98 -8.76 21.34
C GLN A 114 10.52 -9.86 20.42
N LEU A 115 9.77 -10.24 19.38
CA LEU A 115 10.17 -11.25 18.40
C LEU A 115 11.44 -10.85 17.65
N GLN A 116 11.62 -9.57 17.33
CA GLN A 116 12.85 -9.07 16.73
C GLN A 116 14.05 -9.18 17.67
N ALA A 117 13.85 -8.96 18.97
CA ALA A 117 14.90 -9.07 19.98
C ALA A 117 15.26 -10.53 20.32
N GLU A 118 14.26 -11.40 20.46
CA GLU A 118 14.42 -12.79 20.90
C GLU A 118 14.79 -13.73 19.75
N ARG A 119 14.30 -13.45 18.53
CA ARG A 119 14.47 -14.30 17.34
C ARG A 119 15.05 -13.53 16.14
N PRO A 120 16.17 -12.80 16.29
CA PRO A 120 16.72 -11.96 15.23
C PRO A 120 17.14 -12.74 13.98
N ALA A 121 17.46 -14.04 14.11
CA ALA A 121 17.76 -14.89 12.96
C ALA A 121 16.56 -15.11 12.01
N ILE A 122 15.33 -15.00 12.53
CA ILE A 122 14.10 -15.27 11.79
C ILE A 122 13.34 -13.98 11.49
N PHE A 123 13.33 -13.04 12.42
CA PHE A 123 12.52 -11.81 12.35
C PHE A 123 13.34 -10.51 12.37
N GLY A 124 14.66 -10.61 12.44
CA GLY A 124 15.54 -9.45 12.51
C GLY A 124 15.67 -8.70 11.19
N LYS A 125 16.81 -8.00 11.06
CA LYS A 125 17.09 -7.13 9.92
C LYS A 125 16.97 -7.88 8.58
N GLY A 126 16.18 -7.34 7.66
CA GLY A 126 15.97 -7.93 6.33
C GLY A 126 14.95 -9.08 6.29
N LYS A 127 14.25 -9.35 7.41
CA LYS A 127 13.22 -10.41 7.52
C LYS A 127 11.83 -9.85 7.85
N TRP A 128 11.58 -8.59 7.48
CA TRP A 128 10.31 -7.89 7.74
C TRP A 128 9.11 -8.66 7.19
N THR A 129 9.15 -9.11 5.94
CA THR A 129 8.05 -9.88 5.32
C THR A 129 7.69 -11.14 6.10
N ALA A 130 8.68 -11.87 6.64
CA ALA A 130 8.43 -13.07 7.44
C ALA A 130 7.83 -12.74 8.81
N LEU A 131 8.24 -11.62 9.41
CA LEU A 131 7.64 -11.12 10.65
C LEU A 131 6.20 -10.68 10.43
N MET A 132 5.90 -9.99 9.33
CA MET A 132 4.54 -9.54 9.02
C MET A 132 3.63 -10.73 8.69
N ASP A 133 4.07 -11.73 7.93
CA ASP A 133 3.30 -12.97 7.72
C ASP A 133 2.91 -13.62 9.06
N HIS A 134 3.86 -13.70 9.99
CA HIS A 134 3.61 -14.25 11.31
C HIS A 134 2.59 -13.42 12.11
N LEU A 135 2.78 -12.10 12.21
CA LEU A 135 1.90 -11.25 13.01
C LEU A 135 0.49 -11.11 12.41
N LEU A 136 0.36 -11.08 11.08
CA LEU A 136 -0.94 -11.06 10.40
C LEU A 136 -1.68 -12.40 10.54
N THR A 137 -0.94 -13.51 10.64
CA THR A 137 -1.51 -14.81 11.02
C THR A 137 -2.09 -14.75 12.44
N LYS A 138 -1.29 -14.28 13.42
CA LYS A 138 -1.75 -14.09 14.81
C LYS A 138 -2.94 -13.14 14.92
N LEU A 139 -3.01 -12.13 14.07
CA LEU A 139 -4.11 -11.15 14.03
C LEU A 139 -5.47 -11.84 13.78
N GLY A 140 -5.53 -12.81 12.87
CA GLY A 140 -6.75 -13.61 12.63
C GLY A 140 -6.96 -14.71 13.67
N GLU A 141 -5.91 -15.48 13.98
CA GLU A 141 -6.00 -16.66 14.84
C GLU A 141 -6.26 -16.30 16.31
N GLU A 142 -5.44 -15.41 16.88
CA GLU A 142 -5.44 -15.12 18.32
C GLU A 142 -6.29 -13.88 18.66
N HIS A 143 -6.33 -12.90 17.77
CA HIS A 143 -7.06 -11.65 18.00
C HIS A 143 -8.45 -11.59 17.35
N MET A 144 -8.85 -12.64 16.62
CA MET A 144 -10.17 -12.76 16.00
C MET A 144 -10.53 -11.57 15.10
N VAL A 145 -9.52 -10.99 14.44
CA VAL A 145 -9.74 -9.89 13.50
C VAL A 145 -10.11 -10.47 12.15
N SER A 146 -11.35 -10.20 11.73
CA SER A 146 -11.85 -10.63 10.43
C SER A 146 -11.23 -9.84 9.28
N ARG A 147 -11.27 -10.44 8.09
CA ARG A 147 -10.90 -9.77 6.83
C ARG A 147 -11.57 -8.40 6.66
N ARG A 148 -12.87 -8.30 6.99
CA ARG A 148 -13.63 -7.05 6.87
C ARG A 148 -13.11 -5.95 7.79
N GLN A 149 -12.63 -6.30 8.99
CA GLN A 149 -12.03 -5.32 9.91
C GLN A 149 -10.71 -4.79 9.38
N ILE A 150 -9.89 -5.65 8.76
CA ILE A 150 -8.65 -5.24 8.08
C ILE A 150 -8.96 -4.31 6.91
N GLU A 151 -9.91 -4.68 6.05
CA GLU A 151 -10.35 -3.86 4.91
C GLU A 151 -10.84 -2.48 5.40
N HIS A 152 -11.74 -2.45 6.38
CA HIS A 152 -12.25 -1.20 6.93
C HIS A 152 -11.18 -0.34 7.61
N CYS A 153 -10.21 -0.97 8.28
CA CYS A 153 -9.07 -0.25 8.85
C CYS A 153 -8.28 0.46 7.75
N LEU A 154 -7.94 -0.25 6.67
CA LEU A 154 -7.18 0.28 5.53
C LEU A 154 -7.91 1.40 4.78
N GLU A 155 -9.24 1.38 4.72
CA GLU A 155 -10.03 2.52 4.19
C GLU A 155 -9.74 3.84 4.94
N GLY A 156 -9.35 3.75 6.21
CA GLY A 156 -9.01 4.89 7.07
C GLY A 156 -7.52 5.26 7.11
N ILE A 157 -6.65 4.60 6.34
CA ILE A 157 -5.21 4.91 6.36
C ILE A 157 -4.97 6.36 5.91
N PRO A 158 -4.10 7.14 6.61
CA PRO A 158 -3.84 8.52 6.22
C PRO A 158 -3.23 8.63 4.81
N VAL A 159 -3.82 9.48 3.97
CA VAL A 159 -3.31 9.84 2.63
C VAL A 159 -3.40 11.36 2.47
N PHE A 160 -2.36 11.97 1.91
CA PHE A 160 -2.41 13.40 1.57
C PHE A 160 -3.38 13.63 0.40
N VAL A 161 -4.31 14.56 0.56
CA VAL A 161 -5.29 14.90 -0.48
C VAL A 161 -4.59 15.37 -1.77
N GLU A 162 -3.49 16.10 -1.63
CA GLU A 162 -2.66 16.59 -2.74
C GLU A 162 -2.02 15.44 -3.53
N VAL A 163 -1.68 14.32 -2.86
CA VAL A 163 -1.14 13.13 -3.51
C VAL A 163 -2.23 12.42 -4.33
N VAL A 164 -3.44 12.28 -3.79
CA VAL A 164 -4.59 11.74 -4.54
C VAL A 164 -4.89 12.59 -5.79
N GLN A 165 -4.83 13.91 -5.64
CA GLN A 165 -5.04 14.84 -6.76
C GLN A 165 -3.94 14.70 -7.81
N VAL A 166 -2.66 14.72 -7.42
CA VAL A 166 -1.56 14.68 -8.38
C VAL A 166 -1.49 13.35 -9.13
N VAL A 167 -1.82 12.22 -8.51
CA VAL A 167 -1.93 10.92 -9.22
C VAL A 167 -2.94 11.01 -10.37
N ARG A 168 -4.10 11.64 -10.14
CA ARG A 168 -5.14 11.83 -11.17
C ARG A 168 -4.69 12.82 -12.24
N GLU A 169 -4.04 13.91 -11.86
CA GLU A 169 -3.50 14.89 -12.80
C GLU A 169 -2.44 14.29 -13.72
N LEU A 170 -1.50 13.51 -13.17
CA LEU A 170 -0.45 12.83 -13.94
C LEU A 170 -1.04 11.84 -14.93
N ALA A 171 -2.05 11.06 -14.52
CA ALA A 171 -2.79 10.19 -15.43
C ALA A 171 -3.47 10.99 -16.57
N GLY A 172 -4.07 12.15 -16.26
CA GLY A 172 -4.67 13.04 -17.25
C GLY A 172 -3.67 13.64 -18.24
N ARG A 173 -2.40 13.72 -17.86
CA ARG A 173 -1.28 14.12 -18.74
C ARG A 173 -0.69 12.95 -19.54
N GLY A 174 -1.23 11.75 -19.39
CA GLY A 174 -0.73 10.55 -20.06
C GLY A 174 0.53 9.95 -19.41
N CYS A 175 0.89 10.34 -18.19
CA CYS A 175 2.00 9.72 -17.46
C CYS A 175 1.66 8.27 -17.12
N GLU A 176 2.61 7.37 -17.35
CA GLU A 176 2.53 6.00 -16.89
C GLU A 176 2.83 5.98 -15.38
N GLN A 177 2.03 5.26 -14.59
CA GLN A 177 2.25 5.16 -13.14
C GLN A 177 2.24 3.71 -12.69
N ARG A 178 3.22 3.33 -11.85
CA ARG A 178 3.38 1.98 -11.28
C ARG A 178 3.76 2.06 -9.82
N ILE A 179 3.34 1.07 -9.02
CA ILE A 179 3.68 0.98 -7.59
C ILE A 179 4.73 -0.09 -7.38
N LEU A 180 5.79 0.25 -6.66
CA LEU A 180 6.91 -0.62 -6.34
C LEU A 180 7.21 -0.55 -4.85
N SER A 181 6.72 -1.52 -4.07
CA SER A 181 6.71 -1.41 -2.61
C SER A 181 6.97 -2.71 -1.86
N ASP A 182 7.53 -2.59 -0.66
CA ASP A 182 7.73 -3.68 0.30
C ASP A 182 6.49 -3.98 1.16
N ALA A 183 5.36 -3.28 0.94
CA ALA A 183 4.06 -3.67 1.50
C ALA A 183 3.57 -5.01 0.89
N ASN A 184 2.26 -5.28 0.93
CA ASN A 184 1.65 -6.46 0.31
C ASN A 184 0.49 -6.10 -0.62
N SER A 185 0.17 -7.02 -1.55
CA SER A 185 -0.83 -6.78 -2.59
C SER A 185 -2.25 -6.56 -2.07
N VAL A 186 -2.64 -7.22 -0.96
CA VAL A 186 -3.97 -7.03 -0.35
C VAL A 186 -4.12 -5.62 0.19
N PHE A 187 -3.12 -5.14 0.93
CA PHE A 187 -3.16 -3.79 1.52
C PHE A 187 -3.15 -2.71 0.44
N ILE A 188 -2.27 -2.83 -0.56
CA ILE A 188 -2.21 -1.86 -1.64
C ILE A 188 -3.53 -1.83 -2.41
N ASP A 189 -4.08 -3.00 -2.79
CA ASP A 189 -5.32 -3.05 -3.57
C ASP A 189 -6.48 -2.40 -2.83
N GLU A 190 -6.62 -2.70 -1.55
CA GLU A 190 -7.69 -2.19 -0.71
C GLU A 190 -7.64 -0.66 -0.54
N VAL A 191 -6.46 -0.12 -0.25
CA VAL A 191 -6.29 1.34 -0.13
C VAL A 191 -6.51 2.04 -1.46
N LEU A 192 -6.01 1.48 -2.57
CA LEU A 192 -6.26 2.04 -3.90
C LEU A 192 -7.74 2.00 -4.27
N ARG A 193 -8.46 0.95 -3.87
CA ARG A 193 -9.91 0.81 -4.08
C ARG A 193 -10.64 1.90 -3.30
N ALA A 194 -10.36 2.03 -2.01
CA ALA A 194 -10.95 3.04 -1.13
C ALA A 194 -10.72 4.48 -1.64
N ALA A 195 -9.49 4.78 -2.10
CA ALA A 195 -9.12 6.08 -2.65
C ALA A 195 -9.58 6.32 -4.11
N CYS A 196 -10.20 5.33 -4.76
CA CYS A 196 -10.57 5.34 -6.18
C CYS A 196 -9.36 5.63 -7.10
N LEU A 197 -8.21 5.00 -6.81
CA LEU A 197 -6.95 5.17 -7.51
C LEU A 197 -6.50 3.97 -8.36
N GLN A 198 -7.09 2.78 -8.18
CA GLN A 198 -6.68 1.54 -8.88
C GLN A 198 -6.45 1.72 -10.39
N ARG A 199 -7.40 2.37 -11.09
CA ARG A 199 -7.33 2.59 -12.55
C ARG A 199 -6.17 3.47 -13.02
N HIS A 200 -5.50 4.17 -12.11
CA HIS A 200 -4.40 5.10 -12.43
C HIS A 200 -3.03 4.42 -12.40
N PHE A 201 -2.94 3.18 -11.92
CA PHE A 201 -1.72 2.40 -11.87
C PHE A 201 -1.81 1.20 -12.82
N SER A 202 -0.83 1.05 -13.70
CA SER A 202 -0.82 -0.03 -14.69
C SER A 202 -0.19 -1.33 -14.20
N ALA A 203 0.64 -1.25 -13.16
CA ALA A 203 1.27 -2.39 -12.52
C ALA A 203 1.62 -2.10 -11.06
N VAL A 204 1.60 -3.15 -10.25
CA VAL A 204 2.07 -3.18 -8.88
C VAL A 204 3.08 -4.31 -8.74
N ALA A 205 4.27 -4.02 -8.24
CA ALA A 205 5.27 -5.00 -7.84
C ALA A 205 5.50 -4.89 -6.34
N THR A 206 5.10 -5.91 -5.61
CA THR A 206 5.05 -5.91 -4.14
C THR A 206 5.00 -7.33 -3.59
N ASN A 207 5.12 -7.52 -2.28
CA ASN A 207 5.01 -8.84 -1.69
C ASN A 207 3.58 -9.38 -1.89
N LEU A 208 3.44 -10.69 -2.05
CA LEU A 208 2.16 -11.34 -2.25
C LEU A 208 1.38 -11.33 -0.94
N GLY A 209 0.15 -10.85 -0.97
CA GLY A 209 -0.84 -11.04 0.10
C GLY A 209 -1.96 -11.94 -0.41
N GLU A 210 -2.32 -12.97 0.35
CA GLU A 210 -3.41 -13.90 0.03
C GLU A 210 -4.24 -14.22 1.26
N TRP A 211 -5.56 -14.28 1.08
CA TRP A 211 -6.50 -14.73 2.10
C TRP A 211 -6.55 -16.26 2.07
N GLU A 212 -6.17 -16.90 3.16
CA GLU A 212 -6.27 -18.35 3.35
C GLU A 212 -7.50 -18.67 4.18
N PRO A 213 -8.36 -19.62 3.74
CA PRO A 213 -9.49 -20.07 4.53
C PRO A 213 -9.04 -20.59 5.88
N TYR A 214 -9.67 -20.09 6.94
CA TYR A 214 -9.45 -20.55 8.30
C TYR A 214 -10.78 -20.94 8.92
N ALA A 215 -10.92 -22.24 9.21
CA ALA A 215 -12.11 -22.79 9.83
C ALA A 215 -11.87 -22.91 11.34
N ARG A 216 -12.63 -22.16 12.13
CA ARG A 216 -12.64 -22.31 13.59
C ARG A 216 -13.52 -23.49 13.97
N GLU A 217 -13.03 -24.37 14.84
CA GLU A 217 -13.77 -25.57 15.29
C GLU A 217 -14.91 -25.23 16.28
N ASP A 218 -14.91 -24.02 16.84
CA ASP A 218 -15.73 -23.60 17.98
C ASP A 218 -16.88 -22.63 17.63
N HIS A 219 -17.10 -22.32 16.35
CA HIS A 219 -18.17 -21.41 15.91
C HIS A 219 -19.21 -22.11 15.02
N ASP A 220 -20.42 -22.29 15.55
CA ASP A 220 -21.60 -22.86 14.85
C ASP A 220 -22.14 -22.00 13.69
N ASP A 221 -21.47 -20.89 13.38
CA ASP A 221 -21.80 -19.90 12.36
C ASP A 221 -20.64 -19.79 11.37
N HIS A 222 -20.59 -20.70 10.41
CA HIS A 222 -19.64 -20.65 9.29
C HIS A 222 -20.08 -19.71 8.15
N GLU A 223 -21.28 -19.13 8.20
CA GLU A 223 -21.83 -18.34 7.08
C GLU A 223 -21.66 -16.82 7.25
N THR A 224 -21.43 -16.29 8.46
CA THR A 224 -21.33 -14.85 8.69
C THR A 224 -19.93 -14.34 9.05
N HIS A 225 -19.02 -15.24 9.46
CA HIS A 225 -17.66 -14.89 9.83
C HIS A 225 -16.68 -15.13 8.67
N ASN A 226 -16.21 -14.04 8.05
CA ASN A 226 -15.13 -14.06 7.06
C ASN A 226 -13.78 -14.21 7.80
N ASP A 227 -13.58 -15.42 8.35
CA ASP A 227 -12.48 -15.79 9.24
C ASP A 227 -11.15 -16.03 8.52
N ASP A 228 -11.10 -15.79 7.21
CA ASP A 228 -9.88 -15.91 6.42
C ASP A 228 -8.69 -15.19 7.08
N ILE A 229 -7.54 -15.85 7.08
CA ILE A 229 -6.29 -15.30 7.57
C ILE A 229 -5.52 -14.68 6.42
N LEU A 230 -4.96 -13.49 6.64
CA LEU A 230 -4.06 -12.87 5.68
C LEU A 230 -2.64 -13.44 5.81
N ARG A 231 -2.16 -14.05 4.72
CA ARG A 231 -0.79 -14.52 4.58
C ARG A 231 0.00 -13.62 3.66
N VAL A 232 1.30 -13.47 3.95
CA VAL A 232 2.21 -12.65 3.17
C VAL A 232 3.44 -13.44 2.75
N ALA A 233 3.73 -13.43 1.45
CA ALA A 233 4.91 -14.07 0.88
C ALA A 233 5.79 -13.06 0.11
N PRO A 234 7.12 -13.25 0.10
CA PRO A 234 8.04 -12.42 -0.68
C PRO A 234 7.68 -12.31 -2.17
N TYR A 235 7.88 -11.13 -2.78
CA TYR A 235 7.78 -10.96 -4.24
C TYR A 235 8.76 -11.89 -4.98
N GLN A 236 9.99 -11.96 -4.50
CA GLN A 236 11.02 -12.83 -5.04
C GLN A 236 10.91 -14.22 -4.40
N PRO A 237 10.72 -15.29 -5.20
CA PRO A 237 10.73 -16.66 -4.70
C PRO A 237 12.05 -16.98 -3.99
N ARG A 238 11.98 -17.63 -2.82
CA ARG A 238 13.15 -17.98 -2.00
C ARG A 238 14.13 -18.91 -2.70
N ASP A 239 13.64 -19.76 -3.59
CA ASP A 239 14.42 -20.71 -4.39
C ASP A 239 15.18 -20.04 -5.55
N ARG A 240 14.85 -18.78 -5.87
CA ARG A 240 15.48 -18.00 -6.93
C ARG A 240 15.79 -16.59 -6.42
N PRO A 241 16.78 -16.41 -5.53
CA PRO A 241 17.14 -15.10 -5.02
C PRO A 241 17.62 -14.16 -6.14
N HIS A 242 17.33 -12.87 -6.02
CA HIS A 242 17.70 -11.87 -7.03
C HIS A 242 19.18 -11.46 -7.01
N GLY A 243 19.98 -11.94 -6.05
CA GLY A 243 21.44 -11.76 -6.00
C GLY A 243 21.94 -10.31 -5.77
N CYS A 244 21.07 -9.38 -5.38
CA CYS A 244 21.47 -7.98 -5.16
C CYS A 244 22.03 -7.83 -3.74
N PRO A 245 23.28 -7.34 -3.56
CA PRO A 245 23.90 -7.24 -2.25
C PRO A 245 23.35 -6.09 -1.37
N ARG A 246 22.47 -5.25 -1.93
CA ARG A 246 21.92 -4.05 -1.24
C ARG A 246 20.47 -4.20 -0.81
N CYS A 247 19.76 -5.18 -1.36
CA CYS A 247 18.33 -5.35 -1.13
C CYS A 247 18.07 -6.50 -0.17
N PRO A 248 16.99 -6.42 0.64
CA PRO A 248 16.50 -7.57 1.37
C PRO A 248 16.07 -8.67 0.38
N GLU A 249 16.04 -9.91 0.85
CA GLU A 249 15.78 -11.09 0.00
C GLU A 249 14.41 -11.05 -0.70
N ASN A 250 13.45 -10.29 -0.15
CA ASN A 250 12.07 -10.35 -0.59
C ASN A 250 11.82 -9.61 -1.92
N LEU A 251 12.50 -8.50 -2.18
CA LEU A 251 12.25 -7.66 -3.33
C LEU A 251 13.48 -6.79 -3.65
N CYS A 252 13.97 -6.87 -4.89
CA CYS A 252 14.91 -5.89 -5.42
C CYS A 252 14.16 -4.85 -6.25
N LYS A 253 13.72 -3.76 -5.60
CA LYS A 253 13.04 -2.63 -6.28
C LYS A 253 13.83 -2.14 -7.50
N GLY A 254 15.14 -2.08 -7.37
CA GLY A 254 16.01 -1.71 -8.47
C GLY A 254 15.93 -2.63 -9.70
N ALA A 255 15.94 -3.94 -9.51
CA ALA A 255 15.82 -4.89 -10.61
C ALA A 255 14.45 -4.79 -11.30
N VAL A 256 13.38 -4.56 -10.54
CA VAL A 256 12.05 -4.32 -11.10
C VAL A 256 12.01 -3.02 -11.92
N LEU A 257 12.65 -1.95 -11.43
CA LEU A 257 12.76 -0.70 -12.18
C LEU A 257 13.50 -0.89 -13.52
N ASP A 258 14.58 -1.69 -13.55
CA ASP A 258 15.29 -2.02 -14.79
C ASP A 258 14.37 -2.73 -15.79
N GLN A 259 13.57 -3.70 -15.32
CA GLN A 259 12.60 -4.41 -16.15
C GLN A 259 11.55 -3.47 -16.73
N TRP A 260 10.94 -2.61 -15.91
CA TRP A 260 9.94 -1.65 -16.38
C TRP A 260 10.52 -0.62 -17.33
N ARG A 261 11.77 -0.19 -17.11
CA ARG A 261 12.45 0.71 -18.05
C ARG A 261 12.70 0.04 -19.40
N ALA A 262 13.07 -1.25 -19.41
CA ALA A 262 13.25 -2.01 -20.65
C ALA A 262 11.91 -2.23 -21.39
N GLU A 263 10.84 -2.49 -20.65
CA GLU A 263 9.48 -2.69 -21.16
C GLU A 263 8.89 -1.41 -21.76
N LEU A 264 8.90 -0.32 -21.00
CA LEU A 264 8.19 0.91 -21.34
C LEU A 264 9.03 1.92 -22.14
N ARG A 265 10.37 1.80 -22.08
CA ARG A 265 11.34 2.76 -22.64
C ARG A 265 10.96 4.23 -22.37
N PRO A 266 10.66 4.61 -21.11
CA PRO A 266 10.21 5.96 -20.80
C PRO A 266 11.32 6.98 -21.06
N ARG A 267 10.94 8.18 -21.50
CA ARG A 267 11.88 9.29 -21.70
C ARG A 267 12.49 9.76 -20.38
N ARG A 268 11.68 9.70 -19.32
CA ARG A 268 12.04 10.11 -17.97
C ARG A 268 11.37 9.19 -16.95
N VAL A 269 12.09 8.89 -15.88
CA VAL A 269 11.54 8.28 -14.68
C VAL A 269 11.48 9.30 -13.55
N VAL A 270 10.36 9.31 -12.83
CA VAL A 270 10.22 10.01 -11.56
C VAL A 270 9.97 8.96 -10.49
N TYR A 271 10.89 8.80 -9.55
CA TYR A 271 10.80 7.80 -8.49
C TYR A 271 10.45 8.47 -7.17
N VAL A 272 9.38 8.04 -6.51
CA VAL A 272 8.95 8.54 -5.19
C VAL A 272 9.27 7.49 -4.14
N GLY A 273 9.94 7.88 -3.05
CA GLY A 273 10.23 6.96 -1.95
C GLY A 273 10.74 7.68 -0.70
N ASP A 274 10.76 6.96 0.41
CA ASP A 274 11.23 7.43 1.72
C ASP A 274 12.32 6.50 2.31
N GLY A 275 12.24 5.21 2.01
CA GLY A 275 12.89 4.16 2.78
C GLY A 275 14.29 3.77 2.32
N SER A 276 14.94 2.94 3.13
CA SER A 276 16.25 2.38 2.75
C SER A 276 16.19 1.47 1.52
N GLY A 277 15.04 0.84 1.25
CA GLY A 277 14.81 -0.07 0.11
C GLY A 277 14.82 0.67 -1.24
N ASP A 278 14.46 1.94 -1.23
CA ASP A 278 14.36 2.81 -2.42
C ASP A 278 15.71 3.34 -2.88
N PHE A 279 16.76 3.17 -2.07
CA PHE A 279 18.09 3.61 -2.48
C PHE A 279 18.62 2.82 -3.68
N CYS A 280 18.28 1.54 -3.78
CA CYS A 280 18.72 0.69 -4.90
C CYS A 280 18.22 1.21 -6.27
N PRO A 281 16.92 1.46 -6.48
CA PRO A 281 16.44 2.03 -7.74
C PRO A 281 17.03 3.42 -8.04
N CYS A 282 17.29 4.27 -7.04
CA CYS A 282 17.91 5.59 -7.27
C CYS A 282 19.26 5.51 -8.00
N LEU A 283 20.08 4.49 -7.72
CA LEU A 283 21.37 4.28 -8.39
C LEU A 283 21.27 3.89 -9.88
N ARG A 284 20.06 3.63 -10.38
CA ARG A 284 19.80 3.27 -11.79
C ARG A 284 19.21 4.42 -12.59
N LEU A 285 18.91 5.53 -11.92
CA LEU A 285 18.29 6.69 -12.54
C LEU A 285 19.35 7.54 -13.24
N ARG A 286 18.95 8.16 -14.35
CA ARG A 286 19.81 8.97 -15.22
C ARG A 286 19.71 10.44 -14.83
N ALA A 287 20.59 11.28 -15.37
CA ALA A 287 20.54 12.74 -15.17
C ALA A 287 19.23 13.41 -15.62
N SER A 288 18.48 12.78 -16.52
CA SER A 288 17.16 13.21 -16.95
C SER A 288 16.04 12.90 -15.96
N ASP A 289 16.29 12.00 -15.01
CA ASP A 289 15.32 11.43 -14.08
C ASP A 289 15.31 12.20 -12.75
N THR A 290 14.25 11.99 -11.96
CA THR A 290 14.06 12.66 -10.67
C THR A 290 13.77 11.63 -9.58
N VAL A 291 14.39 11.80 -8.42
CA VAL A 291 14.00 11.17 -7.15
C VAL A 291 13.22 12.18 -6.32
N CYS A 292 12.00 11.85 -5.94
CA CYS A 292 11.23 12.56 -4.93
C CYS A 292 11.43 11.85 -3.58
N ALA A 293 12.43 12.29 -2.82
CA ALA A 293 12.83 11.66 -1.56
C ALA A 293 12.17 12.34 -0.36
N ARG A 294 11.49 11.58 0.50
CA ARG A 294 10.87 12.14 1.69
C ARG A 294 11.90 12.59 2.73
N SER A 295 11.87 13.86 3.10
CA SER A 295 12.76 14.45 4.10
C SER A 295 12.59 13.79 5.47
N GLY A 296 13.68 13.62 6.21
CA GLY A 296 13.68 12.97 7.53
C GLY A 296 13.73 11.44 7.50
N PHE A 297 13.45 10.81 6.36
CA PHE A 297 13.46 9.36 6.18
C PHE A 297 14.81 8.82 5.67
N PRO A 298 15.07 7.50 5.77
CA PRO A 298 16.38 6.92 5.45
C PRO A 298 16.88 7.18 4.03
N LEU A 299 16.00 7.27 3.02
CA LEU A 299 16.40 7.58 1.64
C LEU A 299 17.02 8.97 1.56
N ALA A 300 16.32 10.01 2.05
CA ALA A 300 16.81 11.38 2.00
C ALA A 300 18.17 11.50 2.70
N LYS A 301 18.31 10.93 3.90
CA LYS A 301 19.58 10.92 4.65
C LYS A 301 20.73 10.29 3.85
N LYS A 302 20.48 9.19 3.13
CA LYS A 302 21.49 8.54 2.27
C LYS A 302 21.86 9.42 1.09
N LEU A 303 20.89 10.04 0.43
CA LEU A 303 21.13 10.90 -0.73
C LEU A 303 21.89 12.16 -0.33
N GLU A 304 21.54 12.78 0.80
CA GLU A 304 22.24 13.94 1.35
C GLU A 304 23.70 13.63 1.69
N ALA A 305 23.97 12.46 2.25
CA ALA A 305 25.33 12.01 2.57
C ALA A 305 26.20 11.78 1.30
N MET A 306 25.58 11.65 0.12
CA MET A 306 26.26 11.40 -1.15
C MET A 306 26.21 12.59 -2.12
N LYS A 307 25.64 13.73 -1.69
CA LYS A 307 25.41 14.90 -2.57
C LYS A 307 26.68 15.43 -3.25
N ASP A 308 27.84 15.25 -2.63
CA ASP A 308 29.13 15.71 -3.13
C ASP A 308 29.88 14.62 -3.94
N ASP A 309 29.32 13.40 -4.02
CA ASP A 309 29.86 12.29 -4.80
C ASP A 309 29.04 12.10 -6.09
N ALA A 310 29.28 13.00 -7.04
CA ALA A 310 28.64 12.99 -8.36
C ALA A 310 28.90 11.70 -9.17
N LYS A 311 29.74 10.76 -8.69
CA LYS A 311 29.95 9.46 -9.33
C LYS A 311 28.90 8.42 -8.94
N VAL A 312 28.06 8.70 -7.93
CA VAL A 312 27.16 7.71 -7.33
C VAL A 312 25.70 7.92 -7.73
N LEU A 313 25.25 9.16 -7.94
CA LEU A 313 23.87 9.47 -8.28
C LEU A 313 23.80 10.50 -9.42
N ASP A 314 23.32 10.07 -10.59
CA ASP A 314 23.14 10.97 -11.74
C ASP A 314 21.83 11.78 -11.65
N ALA A 315 20.79 11.23 -11.02
CA ALA A 315 19.45 11.80 -11.04
C ALA A 315 19.30 13.07 -10.18
N ARG A 316 18.32 13.91 -10.56
CA ARG A 316 17.93 15.07 -9.76
C ARG A 316 17.22 14.62 -8.49
N VAL A 317 17.49 15.26 -7.37
CA VAL A 317 16.78 14.96 -6.11
C VAL A 317 15.89 16.13 -5.74
N ALA A 318 14.60 15.84 -5.51
CA ALA A 318 13.61 16.75 -4.96
C ALA A 318 13.19 16.21 -3.60
N TYR A 319 13.52 16.95 -2.54
CA TYR A 319 13.11 16.62 -1.18
C TYR A 319 11.70 17.15 -0.91
N TRP A 320 10.93 16.41 -0.10
CA TRP A 320 9.56 16.80 0.26
C TRP A 320 9.20 16.36 1.69
N GLU A 321 8.41 17.17 2.39
CA GLU A 321 7.93 16.88 3.75
C GLU A 321 6.43 16.59 3.82
N ASP A 322 5.65 17.21 2.93
CA ASP A 322 4.19 17.10 2.88
C ASP A 322 3.65 16.82 1.47
N GLY A 323 2.33 16.61 1.39
CA GLY A 323 1.65 16.33 0.13
C GLY A 323 1.71 17.48 -0.89
N ALA A 324 1.77 18.74 -0.44
CA ALA A 324 1.81 19.90 -1.32
C ALA A 324 3.19 20.04 -1.99
N GLU A 325 4.26 19.79 -1.24
CA GLU A 325 5.62 19.74 -1.76
C GLU A 325 5.83 18.58 -2.73
N LEU A 326 5.37 17.37 -2.35
CA LEU A 326 5.44 16.21 -3.24
C LEU A 326 4.68 16.46 -4.54
N ALA A 327 3.45 16.96 -4.46
CA ALA A 327 2.65 17.29 -5.65
C ALA A 327 3.33 18.33 -6.53
N ARG A 328 3.98 19.35 -5.95
CA ARG A 328 4.74 20.36 -6.70
C ARG A 328 5.96 19.74 -7.40
N ALA A 329 6.72 18.92 -6.70
CA ALA A 329 7.89 18.23 -7.24
C ALA A 329 7.51 17.31 -8.42
N LEU A 330 6.42 16.54 -8.26
CA LEU A 330 5.90 15.65 -9.31
C LEU A 330 5.44 16.41 -10.55
N ARG A 331 4.69 17.51 -10.38
CA ARG A 331 4.27 18.37 -11.50
C ARG A 331 5.46 18.94 -12.25
N ALA A 332 6.51 19.36 -11.54
CA ALA A 332 7.72 19.89 -12.17
C ALA A 332 8.53 18.80 -12.90
N ALA A 333 8.64 17.61 -12.31
CA ALA A 333 9.41 16.51 -12.86
C ALA A 333 8.73 15.85 -14.07
N ALA A 334 7.39 15.85 -14.11
CA ALA A 334 6.59 15.27 -15.18
C ALA A 334 6.41 16.18 -16.42
N ASN A 335 6.95 17.40 -16.39
CA ASN A 335 6.90 18.34 -17.53
C ASN A 335 7.94 18.06 -18.63
#